data_AF-A0A6G0YLR5-F1
#
_entry.id   AF-A0A6G0YLR5-F1
#
_cell.length_a   1.000
_cell.length_b   1.000
_cell.length_c   1.000
_cell.angle_alpha   90.00
_cell.angle_beta   90.00
_cell.angle_gamma   90.00
#
_symmetry.space_group_name_H-M   'P 1'
#
loop_
_entity.id
_entity.type
_entity.pdbx_description
1 polymer ?
#
loop_
_entity_poly.entity_id
_entity_poly.type
_entity_poly.pdbx_seq_one_letter_code
_entity_poly.pdbx_strand_id
1 'polypeptide(L)'
;MIADSTEKRSARGVTTSAQYKSYKLNIPFSRDSIIPIQESLQDLDSLSLRRNLTDIMFIFDIINGFILCPELLVMIGLRISRLYTRNLDLFVIPHYRTNSGAFSFLPRTLRLANLISHHLDFLILLVPIAHRIYSINK
;
A
#
# COMPACT_ATOMS: atom_id res chain seq x y z
N MET A 1 10.05 27.21 36.56
CA MET A 1 9.83 25.75 36.64
C MET A 1 9.05 25.33 35.42
N ILE A 2 9.70 24.50 34.60
CA ILE A 2 9.23 23.95 33.32
C ILE A 2 8.48 22.66 33.61
N ALA A 3 7.35 22.45 32.92
CA ALA A 3 6.82 21.17 32.40
C ALA A 3 5.29 21.31 32.23
N ASP A 4 4.61 20.81 31.21
CA ASP A 4 4.98 20.25 29.92
C ASP A 4 3.62 20.07 29.21
N SER A 5 3.35 20.87 28.18
CA SER A 5 2.09 20.82 27.42
C SER A 5 2.12 19.75 26.32
N THR A 6 2.88 18.66 26.52
CA THR A 6 3.06 17.59 25.53
C THR A 6 2.52 16.24 25.99
N GLU A 7 1.21 16.13 26.26
CA GLU A 7 0.57 14.80 26.31
C GLU A 7 -0.63 14.66 25.36
N LYS A 8 -0.23 14.44 24.10
CA LYS A 8 -0.73 13.38 23.21
C LYS A 8 -2.23 13.39 22.92
N ARG A 9 -2.56 14.21 21.92
CA ARG A 9 -3.67 14.04 20.96
C ARG A 9 -3.56 12.73 20.14
N SER A 10 -3.47 11.56 20.79
CA SER A 10 -3.26 10.26 20.13
C SER A 10 -4.29 9.21 20.57
N ALA A 11 -5.58 9.51 20.44
CA ALA A 11 -6.65 8.56 20.77
C ALA A 11 -7.74 8.43 19.68
N ARG A 12 -7.45 8.83 18.44
CA ARG A 12 -8.39 8.73 17.32
C ARG A 12 -7.79 7.89 16.20
N GLY A 13 -7.87 6.56 16.32
CA GLY A 13 -7.51 5.70 15.18
C GLY A 13 -7.40 4.20 15.41
N VAL A 14 -7.33 3.70 16.66
CA VAL A 14 -6.98 2.29 16.93
C VAL A 14 -8.21 1.37 17.08
N THR A 15 -9.43 1.87 16.94
CA THR A 15 -10.61 1.18 17.48
C THR A 15 -11.31 0.18 16.56
N THR A 16 -11.21 0.28 15.23
CA THR A 16 -12.10 -0.53 14.35
C THR A 16 -11.76 -2.02 14.27
N SER A 17 -10.47 -2.39 14.21
CA SER A 17 -10.09 -3.80 14.09
C SER A 17 -10.25 -4.59 15.39
N ALA A 18 -9.95 -3.95 16.54
CA ALA A 18 -10.12 -4.57 17.86
C ALA A 18 -11.60 -4.73 18.22
N GLN A 19 -12.44 -3.73 17.92
CA GLN A 19 -13.89 -3.80 18.13
C GLN A 19 -14.56 -4.89 17.29
N TYR A 20 -14.23 -4.97 16.00
CA TYR A 20 -14.77 -6.01 15.11
C TYR A 20 -14.41 -7.43 15.58
N LYS A 21 -13.19 -7.61 16.11
CA LYS A 21 -12.76 -8.92 16.59
C LYS A 21 -13.33 -9.26 17.97
N SER A 22 -13.49 -8.27 18.86
CA SER A 22 -14.24 -8.41 20.12
C SER A 22 -15.68 -8.87 19.86
N TYR A 23 -16.31 -8.29 18.83
CA TYR A 23 -17.63 -8.71 18.36
C TYR A 23 -17.62 -10.15 17.83
N LYS A 24 -16.66 -10.52 16.97
CA LYS A 24 -16.51 -11.90 16.45
C LYS A 24 -16.22 -12.93 17.54
N LEU A 25 -15.47 -12.57 18.57
CA LEU A 25 -15.04 -13.45 19.67
C LEU A 25 -15.98 -13.40 20.87
N ASN A 26 -17.03 -12.58 20.83
CA ASN A 26 -17.98 -12.36 21.90
C ASN A 26 -17.33 -11.91 23.23
N ILE A 27 -16.24 -11.13 23.13
CA ILE A 27 -15.52 -10.56 24.27
C ILE A 27 -16.10 -9.17 24.56
N PRO A 28 -16.42 -8.81 25.81
CA PRO A 28 -16.87 -7.47 26.16
C PRO A 28 -15.77 -6.43 25.86
N PHE A 29 -16.06 -5.46 24.99
CA PHE A 29 -15.10 -4.41 24.64
C PHE A 29 -15.23 -3.22 25.60
N SER A 30 -14.31 -3.11 26.55
CA SER A 30 -14.12 -1.90 27.40
C SER A 30 -12.82 -1.17 27.02
N ARG A 31 -12.73 0.14 27.30
CA ARG A 31 -11.48 0.90 27.07
C ARG A 31 -10.29 0.30 27.83
N ASP A 32 -10.55 -0.26 29.01
CA ASP A 32 -9.54 -0.89 29.86
C ASP A 32 -9.10 -2.26 29.32
N SER A 33 -9.91 -2.88 28.45
CA SER A 33 -9.60 -4.17 27.82
C SER A 33 -8.78 -4.05 26.53
N ILE A 34 -8.47 -2.83 26.06
CA ILE A 34 -7.74 -2.62 24.79
C ILE A 34 -6.34 -3.23 24.85
N ILE A 35 -5.59 -2.98 25.94
CA ILE A 35 -4.22 -3.46 26.12
C ILE A 35 -4.17 -5.01 26.16
N PRO A 36 -4.96 -5.71 26.99
CA PRO A 36 -4.95 -7.17 27.01
C PRO A 36 -5.50 -7.81 25.72
N ILE A 37 -6.48 -7.18 25.05
CA ILE A 37 -6.92 -7.63 23.73
C ILE A 37 -5.77 -7.48 22.72
N GLN A 38 -4.98 -6.42 22.79
CA GLN A 38 -3.87 -6.20 21.87
C GLN A 38 -2.71 -7.19 22.09
N GLU A 39 -2.45 -7.59 23.34
CA GLU A 39 -1.49 -8.65 23.68
C GLU A 39 -1.94 -10.04 23.21
N SER A 40 -3.21 -10.39 23.37
CA SER A 40 -3.77 -11.65 22.84
C SER A 40 -3.86 -11.70 21.31
N LEU A 41 -3.58 -10.58 20.63
CA LEU A 41 -3.55 -10.45 19.17
C LEU A 41 -2.12 -10.38 18.62
N GLN A 42 -1.10 -10.78 19.40
CA GLN A 42 0.31 -10.75 18.99
C GLN A 42 0.60 -11.46 17.65
N ASP A 43 -0.21 -12.45 17.26
CA ASP A 43 -0.07 -13.14 15.96
C ASP A 43 -0.65 -12.36 14.76
N LEU A 44 -1.24 -11.18 14.99
CA LEU A 44 -1.77 -10.36 13.90
C LEU A 44 -0.78 -9.27 13.50
N ASP A 45 -0.46 -9.28 12.21
CA ASP A 45 0.22 -8.17 11.57
C ASP A 45 -0.52 -6.85 11.79
N SER A 46 0.28 -5.80 12.02
CA SER A 46 -0.22 -4.44 12.14
C SER A 46 -1.13 -4.07 10.97
N LEU A 47 -2.18 -3.28 11.23
CA LEU A 47 -3.07 -2.79 10.18
C LEU A 47 -2.31 -2.03 9.09
N SER A 48 -1.24 -1.33 9.45
CA SER A 48 -0.32 -0.70 8.50
C SER A 48 0.34 -1.71 7.57
N LEU A 49 0.90 -2.79 8.12
CA LEU A 49 1.56 -3.81 7.31
C LEU A 49 0.58 -4.49 6.36
N ARG A 50 -0.59 -4.89 6.85
CA ARG A 50 -1.62 -5.50 6.01
C ARG A 50 -2.09 -4.58 4.89
N ARG A 51 -2.30 -3.29 5.18
CA ARG A 51 -2.64 -2.30 4.13
C ARG A 51 -1.53 -2.15 3.11
N ASN A 52 -0.27 -2.09 3.54
CA ASN A 52 0.87 -2.00 2.64
C ASN A 52 0.97 -3.23 1.72
N LEU A 53 0.78 -4.44 2.27
CA LEU A 53 0.78 -5.66 1.48
C LEU A 53 -0.36 -5.67 0.46
N THR A 54 -1.59 -5.33 0.87
CA THR A 54 -2.73 -5.23 -0.05
C THR A 54 -2.50 -4.18 -1.14
N ASP A 55 -1.94 -3.01 -0.80
CA ASP A 55 -1.59 -1.96 -1.75
C ASP A 55 -0.59 -2.49 -2.81
N ILE A 56 0.47 -3.20 -2.38
CA ILE A 56 1.48 -3.78 -3.27
C ILE A 56 0.89 -4.88 -4.14
N MET A 57 0.14 -5.81 -3.56
CA MET A 57 -0.52 -6.91 -4.28
C MET A 57 -1.46 -6.37 -5.34
N PHE A 58 -2.23 -5.32 -5.02
CA PHE A 58 -3.12 -4.68 -5.99
C PHE A 58 -2.36 -4.15 -7.21
N ILE A 59 -1.21 -3.50 -7.02
CA ILE A 59 -0.38 -3.01 -8.13
C ILE A 59 0.21 -4.16 -8.94
N PHE A 60 0.68 -5.20 -8.27
CA PHE A 60 1.16 -6.39 -8.95
C PHE A 60 0.06 -7.02 -9.81
N ASP A 61 -1.13 -7.19 -9.24
CA ASP A 61 -2.27 -7.84 -9.87
C ASP A 61 -2.77 -7.05 -11.09
N ILE A 62 -2.86 -5.73 -10.99
CA ILE A 62 -3.33 -4.89 -12.09
C ILE A 62 -2.32 -4.80 -13.24
N ILE A 63 -1.02 -4.70 -12.93
CA ILE A 63 0.04 -4.64 -13.95
C ILE A 63 0.15 -5.95 -14.72
N ASN A 64 0.02 -7.08 -14.02
CA ASN A 64 0.13 -8.39 -14.63
C ASN A 64 -1.21 -8.91 -15.20
N GLY A 65 -2.28 -8.10 -15.15
CA GLY A 65 -3.57 -8.42 -15.76
C GLY A 65 -4.42 -9.43 -14.98
N PHE A 66 -4.10 -9.72 -13.73
CA PHE A 66 -4.97 -10.47 -12.82
C PHE A 66 -6.23 -9.68 -12.47
N ILE A 67 -6.13 -8.34 -12.49
CA ILE A 67 -7.28 -7.43 -12.42
C ILE A 67 -7.48 -6.79 -13.80
N LEU A 68 -8.58 -7.13 -14.46
CA LEU A 68 -8.97 -6.57 -15.77
C LEU A 68 -9.70 -5.23 -15.59
N CYS A 69 -8.95 -4.16 -15.36
CA CYS A 69 -9.48 -2.81 -15.34
C CYS A 69 -8.53 -1.84 -16.09
N PRO A 70 -8.73 -1.64 -17.40
CA PRO A 70 -7.85 -0.81 -18.20
C PRO A 70 -7.87 0.65 -17.74
N GLU A 71 -8.99 1.15 -17.22
CA GLU A 71 -9.12 2.52 -16.72
C GLU A 71 -8.16 2.77 -15.56
N LEU A 72 -8.08 1.82 -14.61
CA LEU A 72 -7.16 1.91 -13.48
C LEU A 72 -5.70 1.71 -13.91
N LEU A 73 -5.45 0.83 -14.89
CA LEU A 73 -4.11 0.62 -15.43
C LEU A 73 -3.55 1.88 -16.10
N VAL A 74 -4.38 2.61 -16.85
CA VAL A 74 -4.00 3.89 -17.48
C VAL A 74 -3.60 4.95 -16.45
N MET A 75 -4.14 4.88 -15.22
CA MET A 75 -3.75 5.80 -14.14
C MET A 75 -2.37 5.48 -13.55
N ILE A 76 -1.81 4.29 -13.80
CA ILE A 76 -0.49 3.87 -13.33
C ILE A 76 0.54 4.26 -14.38
N GLY A 77 1.26 5.35 -14.13
CA GLY A 77 2.35 5.78 -15.00
C GLY A 77 3.61 4.95 -14.76
N LEU A 78 4.18 4.35 -15.82
CA LEU A 78 5.51 3.73 -15.78
C LEU A 78 6.59 4.75 -16.16
N ARG A 79 7.67 4.81 -15.38
CA ARG A 79 8.83 5.62 -15.69
C ARG A 79 9.80 4.81 -16.55
N ILE A 80 9.74 5.02 -17.86
CA ILE A 80 10.68 4.42 -18.81
C ILE A 80 11.78 5.45 -19.08
N SER A 81 12.85 5.38 -18.29
CA SER A 81 14.03 6.22 -18.52
C SER A 81 14.76 5.75 -19.78
N ARG A 82 14.91 6.64 -20.77
CA ARG A 82 15.69 6.38 -22.00
C ARG A 82 17.21 6.43 -21.78
N LEU A 83 17.63 7.00 -20.64
CA LEU A 83 19.01 7.22 -20.24
C LEU A 83 19.23 6.63 -18.84
N TYR A 84 20.44 6.21 -18.54
CA TYR A 84 20.80 5.73 -17.20
C TYR A 84 20.72 6.88 -16.19
N THR A 85 19.62 6.93 -15.43
CA THR A 85 19.41 7.88 -14.35
C THR A 85 19.71 7.23 -13.00
N ARG A 86 20.24 7.99 -12.04
CA ARG A 86 20.38 7.53 -10.65
C ARG A 86 19.03 7.28 -9.97
N ASN A 87 17.96 7.88 -10.48
CA ASN A 87 16.61 7.56 -10.06
C ASN A 87 16.17 6.25 -10.73
N LEU A 88 15.75 5.30 -9.91
CA LEU A 88 15.35 3.95 -10.25
C LEU A 88 13.87 3.69 -9.93
N ASP A 89 13.11 4.74 -9.63
CA ASP A 89 11.65 4.70 -9.46
C ASP A 89 11.02 4.07 -10.71
N LEU A 90 10.31 2.95 -10.53
CA LEU A 90 9.60 2.26 -11.62
C LEU A 90 8.32 3.00 -12.04
N PHE A 91 7.65 3.62 -11.06
CA PHE A 91 6.36 4.26 -11.23
C PHE A 91 6.46 5.78 -11.12
N VAL A 92 5.63 6.47 -11.90
CA VAL A 92 5.41 7.91 -11.81
C VAL A 92 4.34 8.17 -10.77
N ILE A 93 4.66 8.98 -9.76
CA ILE A 93 3.71 9.38 -8.73
C ILE A 93 2.92 10.59 -9.25
N PRO A 94 1.58 10.51 -9.35
CA PRO A 94 0.76 11.64 -9.76
C PRO A 94 0.86 12.80 -8.77
N HIS A 95 0.86 14.03 -9.28
CA HIS A 95 0.91 15.23 -8.46
C HIS A 95 -0.50 15.67 -8.03
N TYR A 96 -0.67 16.00 -6.75
CA TYR A 96 -1.96 16.43 -6.19
C TYR A 96 -1.80 17.76 -5.46
N ARG A 97 -2.82 18.62 -5.58
CA ARG A 97 -2.85 19.94 -4.94
C ARG A 97 -3.10 19.88 -3.43
N THR A 98 -3.74 18.82 -2.95
CA THR A 98 -4.14 18.67 -1.54
C THR A 98 -3.41 17.50 -0.90
N ASN A 99 -3.18 17.60 0.41
CA ASN A 99 -2.63 16.50 1.20
C ASN A 99 -3.51 15.26 1.08
N SER A 100 -4.83 15.41 1.16
CA SER A 100 -5.78 14.29 1.00
C SER A 100 -5.61 13.59 -0.35
N GLY A 101 -5.36 14.33 -1.43
CA GLY A 101 -5.04 13.77 -2.74
C GLY A 101 -3.68 13.06 -2.72
N ALA A 102 -2.64 13.69 -2.18
CA ALA A 102 -1.30 13.12 -2.13
C ALA A 102 -1.22 11.83 -1.29
N PHE A 103 -2.05 11.70 -0.26
CA PHE A 103 -2.16 10.50 0.61
C PHE A 103 -3.34 9.58 0.22
N SER A 104 -4.01 9.84 -0.89
CA SER A 104 -4.99 8.91 -1.44
C SER A 104 -4.34 7.60 -1.86
N PHE A 105 -5.17 6.59 -2.11
CA PHE A 105 -4.72 5.22 -2.39
C PHE A 105 -3.63 5.18 -3.48
N LEU A 106 -3.93 5.69 -4.68
CA LEU A 106 -3.03 5.55 -5.83
C LEU A 106 -1.61 6.12 -5.59
N PRO A 107 -1.42 7.41 -5.26
CA PRO A 107 -0.07 7.95 -5.03
C PRO A 107 0.64 7.34 -3.83
N ARG A 108 -0.10 6.95 -2.77
CA ARG A 108 0.51 6.24 -1.63
C ARG A 108 1.04 4.88 -2.06
N THR A 109 0.23 4.13 -2.78
CA THR A 109 0.54 2.80 -3.25
C THR A 109 1.70 2.82 -4.25
N LEU A 110 1.75 3.78 -5.18
CA LEU A 110 2.85 3.91 -6.13
C LEU A 110 4.18 4.31 -5.46
N ARG A 111 4.13 5.17 -4.43
CA ARG A 111 5.32 5.45 -3.60
C ARG A 111 5.83 4.21 -2.90
N LEU A 112 4.92 3.44 -2.31
CA LEU A 112 5.26 2.18 -1.65
C LEU A 112 5.86 1.19 -2.65
N ALA A 113 5.29 1.09 -3.86
CA ALA A 113 5.79 0.23 -4.92
C ALA A 113 7.20 0.65 -5.39
N ASN A 114 7.48 1.95 -5.56
CA ASN A 114 8.83 2.44 -5.88
C ASN A 114 9.86 2.13 -4.78
N LEU A 115 9.45 2.18 -3.51
CA LEU A 115 10.34 1.85 -2.40
C LEU A 115 10.82 0.39 -2.48
N ILE A 116 9.95 -0.52 -2.93
CA ILE A 116 10.24 -1.95 -2.97
C ILE A 116 10.59 -2.48 -4.37
N SER A 117 10.46 -1.67 -5.44
CA SER A 117 10.71 -2.10 -6.82
C SER A 117 12.16 -2.52 -7.08
N HIS A 118 13.06 -2.16 -6.18
CA HIS A 118 14.45 -2.62 -6.18
C HIS A 118 14.63 -4.06 -5.70
N HIS A 119 13.67 -4.55 -4.92
CA HIS A 119 13.68 -5.89 -4.32
C HIS A 119 12.65 -6.82 -4.95
N LEU A 120 11.65 -6.26 -5.65
CA LEU A 120 10.55 -6.99 -6.25
C LEU A 120 10.36 -6.55 -7.70
N ASP A 121 10.35 -7.52 -8.61
CA ASP A 121 10.02 -7.29 -10.02
C ASP A 121 8.50 -7.32 -10.22
N PHE A 122 7.93 -6.18 -10.60
CA PHE A 122 6.50 -6.04 -10.85
C PHE A 122 6.08 -6.50 -12.26
N LEU A 123 7.03 -6.71 -13.18
CA LEU A 123 6.76 -6.93 -14.61
C LEU A 123 7.02 -8.37 -15.06
N ILE A 124 7.12 -9.31 -14.12
CA ILE A 124 7.52 -10.71 -14.34
C ILE A 124 6.76 -11.37 -15.50
N LEU A 125 5.45 -11.12 -15.66
CA LEU A 125 4.64 -11.73 -16.73
C LEU A 125 4.60 -10.92 -18.03
N LEU A 126 5.03 -9.66 -18.03
CA LEU A 126 5.03 -8.81 -19.23
C LEU A 126 6.22 -9.11 -20.16
N VAL A 127 7.36 -9.54 -19.61
CA VAL A 127 8.57 -9.89 -20.39
C VAL A 127 8.32 -10.96 -21.47
N PRO A 128 7.66 -12.10 -21.20
CA PRO A 128 7.39 -13.10 -22.23
C PRO A 128 6.32 -12.66 -23.26
N ILE A 129 5.36 -11.81 -22.87
CA ILE A 129 4.28 -11.35 -23.76
C ILE A 129 4.82 -10.33 -24.78
N ALA A 130 5.70 -9.43 -24.36
CA ALA A 130 6.34 -8.46 -25.27
C ALA A 130 7.13 -9.17 -26.38
N HIS A 131 7.87 -10.23 -26.05
CA HIS A 131 8.61 -11.03 -27.04
C HIS A 131 7.68 -11.75 -28.03
N ARG A 132 6.49 -12.15 -27.56
CA ARG A 132 5.47 -12.82 -28.38
C ARG A 132 4.78 -11.85 -29.35
N ILE A 133 4.46 -10.63 -28.91
CA ILE A 133 3.86 -9.58 -29.76
C ILE A 133 4.86 -9.10 -30.82
N TYR A 134 6.14 -8.94 -30.47
CA TYR A 134 7.18 -8.60 -31.44
C TYR A 134 7.43 -9.68 -32.50
N SER A 135 7.26 -10.96 -32.15
CA SER A 135 7.40 -12.08 -33.11
C SER A 135 6.22 -12.23 -34.07
N ILE A 136 5.05 -11.66 -33.76
CA ILE A 136 3.85 -11.77 -34.61
C ILE A 136 3.80 -10.64 -35.66
N ASN A 137 4.50 -9.53 -35.43
CA ASN A 137 4.54 -8.37 -36.33
C ASN A 137 5.76 -8.35 -37.28
N LYS A 138 6.43 -9.50 -37.45
CA LYS A 138 7.54 -9.68 -38.40
C LYS A 138 7.17 -10.80 -39.37
#